data_AF-A0A1L2F195-F1
#
_entry.id   AF-A0A1L2F195-F1
#
_cell.length_a   1.000
_cell.length_b   1.000
_cell.length_c   1.000
_cell.angle_alpha   90.00
_cell.angle_beta   90.00
_cell.angle_gamma   90.00
#
_symmetry.space_group_name_H-M   'P 1'
#
loop_
_entity.id
_entity.type
_entity.pdbx_description
1 polymer ?
#
loop_
_entity_poly.entity_id
_entity_poly.type
_entity_poly.pdbx_seq_one_letter_code
_entity_poly.pdbx_strand_id
1 'polypeptide(L)' 'NFKQPGERYRSWTPDRQERFVDRWVDALSDPRVTHEIRTIWVSYWSQADNYLGMKLASRVNVKPSM' A
#
# COMPACT_ATOMS: atom_id res chain seq x y z
N ASN A 1 -12.31 -7.90 8.12
CA ASN A 1 -12.03 -6.47 7.79
C ASN A 1 -11.46 -6.26 6.38
N PHE A 2 -10.63 -7.16 5.83
CA PHE A 2 -9.90 -6.89 4.58
C PHE A 2 -10.56 -7.38 3.27
N LYS A 3 -11.56 -8.27 3.35
CA LYS A 3 -12.23 -8.87 2.18
C LYS A 3 -12.89 -7.83 1.26
N GLN A 4 -13.79 -7.00 1.79
CA GLN A 4 -14.52 -6.00 1.01
C GLN A 4 -13.59 -4.93 0.40
N PRO A 5 -12.59 -4.37 1.12
CA PRO A 5 -11.59 -3.50 0.51
C PRO A 5 -10.83 -4.16 -0.65
N GLY A 6 -10.43 -5.43 -0.50
CA GLY A 6 -9.75 -6.19 -1.55
C GLY A 6 -10.61 -6.38 -2.80
N GLU A 7 -11.87 -6.80 -2.63
CA GLU A 7 -12.84 -6.93 -3.73
C GLU A 7 -13.08 -5.59 -4.41
N ARG A 8 -13.18 -4.50 -3.63
CA ARG A 8 -13.36 -3.15 -4.17
C ARG A 8 -12.15 -2.71 -5.00
N TYR A 9 -10.93 -2.92 -4.51
CA TYR A 9 -9.71 -2.60 -5.25
C TYR A 9 -9.64 -3.38 -6.57
N ARG A 10 -9.92 -4.69 -6.54
CA ARG A 10 -9.92 -5.55 -7.74
C ARG A 10 -10.99 -5.17 -8.76
N SER A 11 -12.09 -4.55 -8.33
CA SER A 11 -13.15 -4.07 -9.23
C SER A 11 -12.79 -2.81 -10.03
N TRP A 12 -11.71 -2.12 -9.68
CA TRP A 12 -11.32 -0.87 -10.34
C TRP A 12 -10.61 -1.11 -11.66
N THR A 13 -10.77 -0.15 -12.58
CA THR A 13 -9.96 -0.10 -13.80
C THR A 13 -8.48 0.10 -13.45
N PRO A 14 -7.55 -0.39 -14.29
CA PRO A 14 -6.11 -0.32 -14.00
C PRO A 14 -5.60 1.09 -13.71
N ASP A 15 -6.10 2.10 -14.45
CA ASP A 15 -5.73 3.51 -14.25
C ASP A 15 -6.13 4.03 -12.86
N ARG A 16 -7.26 3.55 -12.33
CA ARG A 16 -7.74 3.92 -11.00
C ARG A 16 -6.94 3.20 -9.91
N GLN A 17 -6.59 1.93 -10.11
CA GLN A 17 -5.71 1.21 -9.19
C GLN A 17 -4.36 1.92 -9.09
N GLU A 18 -3.81 2.37 -10.21
CA GLU A 18 -2.53 3.07 -10.25
C GLU A 18 -2.58 4.40 -9.48
N ARG A 19 -3.58 5.25 -9.74
CA ARG A 19 -3.79 6.50 -8.97
C ARG A 19 -3.97 6.24 -7.47
N PHE A 20 -4.55 5.11 -7.10
CA PHE A 20 -4.71 4.75 -5.69
C PHE A 20 -3.38 4.36 -5.05
N VAL A 21 -2.57 3.56 -5.74
CA VAL A 21 -1.22 3.20 -5.30
C VAL A 21 -0.38 4.46 -5.12
N ASP A 22 -0.38 5.38 -6.09
CA ASP A 22 0.43 6.60 -6.04
C ASP A 22 0.09 7.47 -4.81
N ARG A 23 -1.21 7.65 -4.51
CA ARG A 23 -1.63 8.39 -3.29
C ARG A 23 -1.11 7.77 -2.01
N TRP A 24 -1.10 6.44 -1.92
CA TRP A 24 -0.58 5.75 -0.75
C TRP A 24 0.94 5.81 -0.69
N VAL A 25 1.63 5.77 -1.83
CA VAL A 25 3.08 5.98 -1.90
C VAL A 25 3.42 7.38 -1.39
N ASP A 26 2.73 8.42 -1.85
CA ASP A 26 2.94 9.80 -1.41
C ASP A 26 2.71 9.92 0.10
N ALA A 27 1.59 9.41 0.60
CA ALA A 27 1.23 9.48 2.01
C ALA A 27 2.25 8.75 2.92
N LEU A 28 2.73 7.58 2.50
CA LEU A 28 3.67 6.78 3.29
C LEU A 28 5.13 7.20 3.13
N SER A 29 5.43 8.03 2.13
CA SER A 29 6.76 8.63 1.92
C SER A 29 6.96 9.92 2.70
N ASP A 30 5.92 10.45 3.35
CA ASP A 30 6.04 11.62 4.22
C ASP A 30 7.10 11.36 5.31
N PRO A 31 8.05 12.29 5.54
CA PRO A 31 9.15 12.11 6.49
C PRO A 31 8.70 11.94 7.95
N ARG A 32 7.45 12.30 8.27
CA ARG A 32 6.86 12.12 9.61
C ARG A 32 6.31 10.71 9.80
N VAL A 33 6.13 9.94 8.73
CA VAL A 33 5.68 8.55 8.81
C VAL A 33 6.87 7.66 9.14
N THR A 34 6.82 7.06 10.32
CA THR A 34 7.87 6.15 10.79
C THR A 34 7.88 4.86 9.96
N HIS A 35 9.03 4.17 9.98
CA HIS A 35 9.16 2.86 9.34
C HIS A 35 8.13 1.85 9.86
N GLU A 36 7.87 1.84 11.17
CA GLU A 36 6.88 0.96 11.78
C GLU A 36 5.47 1.22 11.23
N ILE A 37 5.04 2.49 11.18
CA ILE A 37 3.74 2.87 10.63
C ILE A 37 3.64 2.45 9.16
N ARG A 38 4.70 2.68 8.36
CA ARG A 38 4.76 2.26 6.96
C ARG A 38 4.57 0.75 6.82
N THR A 39 5.27 -0.04 7.63
CA THR A 39 5.19 -1.50 7.62
C THR A 39 3.80 -2.00 8.00
N ILE A 40 3.14 -1.39 8.99
CA ILE A 40 1.76 -1.72 9.38
C ILE A 40 0.80 -1.48 8.21
N TRP A 41 0.86 -0.31 7.56
CA TRP A 41 -0.02 0.01 6.44
C TRP A 41 0.20 -0.92 5.25
N VAL A 42 1.45 -1.21 4.90
CA VAL A 42 1.77 -2.18 3.83
C VAL A 42 1.21 -3.57 4.19
N SER A 43 1.33 -4.01 5.44
CA SER A 43 0.75 -5.28 5.90
C SER A 43 -0.78 -5.32 5.77
N TYR A 44 -1.47 -4.25 6.14
CA TYR A 44 -2.93 -4.15 5.98
C TYR A 44 -3.37 -4.17 4.52
N TRP A 45 -2.64 -3.49 3.64
CA TRP A 45 -2.94 -3.53 2.21
C TRP A 45 -2.66 -4.90 1.59
N SER A 46 -1.61 -5.61 2.02
CA SER A 46 -1.36 -7.00 1.62
C SER A 46 -2.47 -7.95 2.07
N GLN A 47 -3.04 -7.75 3.26
CA GLN A 47 -4.19 -8.55 3.73
C GLN A 47 -5.47 -8.29 2.92
N ALA A 48 -5.61 -7.10 2.32
CA ALA A 48 -6.71 -6.79 1.42
C ALA A 48 -6.48 -7.36 0.01
N ASP A 49 -5.28 -7.18 -0.53
CA ASP A 49 -4.87 -7.71 -1.83
C ASP A 49 -3.34 -7.83 -1.91
N ASN A 50 -2.84 -9.03 -2.22
CA ASN A 50 -1.40 -9.31 -2.25
C ASN A 50 -0.67 -8.44 -3.29
N TYR A 51 -1.26 -8.22 -4.46
CA TYR A 51 -0.61 -7.45 -5.53
C TYR A 51 -0.53 -5.96 -5.18
N LEU A 52 -1.59 -5.42 -4.56
CA LEU A 52 -1.57 -4.07 -4.00
C LEU A 52 -0.45 -3.89 -2.97
N GLY A 53 -0.35 -4.80 -1.99
CA GLY A 53 0.67 -4.76 -0.97
C GLY A 53 2.10 -4.79 -1.54
N MET A 54 2.34 -5.67 -2.52
CA MET A 54 3.63 -5.75 -3.23
C MET A 54 3.96 -4.47 -4.00
N LYS A 55 3.00 -3.90 -4.74
CA LYS A 55 3.18 -2.64 -5.46
C LYS A 55 3.56 -1.50 -4.51
N LEU A 56 2.89 -1.41 -3.36
CA LEU A 56 3.22 -0.40 -2.35
C LEU A 56 4.62 -0.62 -1.79
N ALA A 57 4.91 -1.83 -1.28
CA ALA A 57 6.20 -2.15 -0.67
C ALA A 57 7.40 -1.83 -1.56
N SER A 58 7.30 -2.12 -2.86
CA SER A 58 8.37 -1.84 -3.83
C SER A 58 8.59 -0.35 -4.08
N ARG A 59 7.56 0.50 -3.96
CA ARG A 59 7.64 1.94 -4.22
C ARG A 59 8.00 2.78 -3.00
N VAL A 60 7.53 2.42 -1.81
CA VAL A 60 7.83 3.17 -0.57
C VAL A 60 9.19 2.83 0.06
N ASN A 61 10.07 2.16 -0.70
CA ASN A 61 11.44 1.79 -0.34
C ASN A 61 11.55 1.40 1.13
N VAL A 62 10.86 0.33 1.51
CA VAL A 62 10.85 -0.22 2.88
C VAL A 62 12.18 -0.94 3.10
N LYS A 63 13.31 -0.23 3.03
CA LYS A 63 14.58 -0.78 3.47
C LYS A 63 14.48 -0.96 4.99
N PRO A 64 14.78 -2.15 5.53
CA PRO A 64 14.97 -2.29 6.96
C PRO A 64 16.14 -1.38 7.33
N SER A 65 15.92 -0.41 8.22
CA SER A 65 17.04 0.07 9.02
C SER A 65 17.43 -1.11 9.89
N MET A 66 18.64 -1.63 9.68
CA MET A 66 19.29 -2.46 10.69
C MET A 66 19.46 -1.67 11.99
#